data_AF-A0A2W4MNR4-F1
#
_entry.id   AF-A0A2W4MNR4-F1
#
_cell.length_a   1.000
_cell.length_b   1.000
_cell.length_c   1.000
_cell.angle_alpha   90.00
_cell.angle_beta   90.00
_cell.angle_gamma   90.00
#
_symmetry.space_group_name_H-M   'P 1'
#
loop_
_entity.id
_entity.type
_entity.pdbx_description
1 polymer ?
#
loop_
_entity_poly.entity_id
_entity_poly.type
_entity_poly.pdbx_seq_one_letter_code
_entity_poly.pdbx_strand_id
1 'polypeptide(L)'
;MAVAERILTKTHIYLTVRAEDAETATSRAVTIYKAFITRLYENSVGVRGIRIDMEDPEERKDLPGAWKAVGTMRAEIPDDLQVLGADNSLDAWRAIVRSTWARVTREWERDLVRAESYIALTRRAVPGEEAAQESKADAPKKLIPITVHLQGQTHSIEVPDTDTLLDGCLDKGLPMKFQCKAGVCDECKVRVLKGMEFLPPPNEAEMNMLGEALIKQGYRLSCQVTIKGPVEIEQ
;
A
#
# COMPACT_ATOMS: atom_id res chain seq x y z
N MET A 1 6.21 -1.57 -38.94
CA MET A 1 5.65 -2.25 -37.76
C MET A 1 5.54 -1.21 -36.67
N ALA A 2 4.33 -0.89 -36.22
CA ALA A 2 4.15 0.07 -35.13
C ALA A 2 4.87 -0.45 -33.88
N VAL A 3 5.64 0.41 -33.22
CA VAL A 3 6.21 0.09 -31.91
C VAL A 3 5.01 -0.02 -30.97
N ALA A 4 4.72 -1.23 -30.46
CA ALA A 4 3.65 -1.42 -29.48
C ALA A 4 3.87 -0.43 -28.33
N GLU A 5 2.87 0.40 -28.02
CA GLU A 5 2.98 1.33 -26.91
C GLU A 5 3.11 0.50 -25.63
N ARG A 6 4.03 0.89 -24.76
CA ARG A 6 4.33 0.14 -23.53
C ARG A 6 3.82 0.92 -22.34
N ILE A 7 3.16 0.21 -21.44
CA ILE A 7 2.68 0.75 -20.19
C ILE A 7 3.75 0.45 -19.14
N LEU A 8 4.40 1.50 -18.62
CA LEU A 8 5.25 1.34 -17.45
C LEU A 8 4.36 1.12 -16.23
N THR A 9 4.72 0.17 -15.38
CA THR A 9 3.96 -0.17 -14.18
C THR A 9 4.84 -0.13 -12.94
N LYS A 10 4.22 0.14 -11.79
CA LYS A 10 4.83 0.09 -10.47
C LYS A 10 3.99 -0.76 -9.53
N THR A 11 4.63 -1.67 -8.79
CA THR A 11 4.01 -2.62 -7.86
C THR A 11 4.83 -2.69 -6.58
N HIS A 12 4.21 -2.53 -5.41
CA HIS A 12 4.88 -2.79 -4.13
C HIS A 12 4.60 -4.22 -3.69
N ILE A 13 5.64 -4.88 -3.20
CA ILE A 13 5.62 -6.26 -2.75
C ILE A 13 6.12 -6.26 -1.32
N TYR A 14 5.29 -6.78 -0.42
CA TYR A 14 5.62 -6.96 0.97
C TYR A 14 5.93 -8.43 1.17
N LEU A 15 7.15 -8.71 1.59
CA LEU A 15 7.61 -10.06 1.87
C LEU A 15 8.05 -10.11 3.33
N THR A 16 7.53 -11.07 4.08
CA THR A 16 8.00 -11.34 5.43
C THR A 16 8.69 -12.69 5.44
N VAL A 17 10.00 -12.71 5.64
CA VAL A 17 10.81 -13.95 5.68
C VAL A 17 11.12 -14.36 7.11
N ARG A 18 11.26 -15.65 7.36
CA ARG A 18 11.80 -16.18 8.61
C ARG A 18 13.31 -16.17 8.51
N ALA A 19 14.04 -15.64 9.48
CA ALA A 19 15.49 -15.63 9.49
C ALA A 19 16.03 -15.37 10.90
N GLU A 20 17.27 -15.82 11.14
CA GLU A 20 17.96 -15.66 12.41
C GLU A 20 18.61 -14.26 12.53
N ASP A 21 18.99 -13.67 11.39
CA ASP A 21 19.64 -12.37 11.29
C ASP A 21 19.27 -11.65 9.98
N ALA A 22 19.68 -10.38 9.89
CA ALA A 22 19.41 -9.50 8.76
C ALA A 22 20.07 -9.98 7.45
N GLU A 23 21.25 -10.61 7.53
CA GLU A 23 21.99 -11.09 6.35
C GLU A 23 21.25 -12.28 5.70
N THR A 24 20.82 -13.23 6.52
CA THR A 24 20.02 -14.38 6.13
C THR A 24 18.66 -13.93 5.61
N ALA A 25 18.02 -12.95 6.25
CA ALA A 25 16.78 -12.35 5.78
C ALA A 25 16.94 -11.74 4.38
N THR A 26 18.00 -10.96 4.17
CA THR A 26 18.33 -10.32 2.90
C THR A 26 18.56 -11.35 1.80
N SER A 27 19.42 -12.34 2.05
CA SER A 27 19.74 -13.41 1.10
C SER A 27 18.49 -14.19 0.67
N ARG A 28 17.62 -14.49 1.64
CA ARG A 28 16.35 -15.21 1.41
C ARG A 28 15.36 -14.37 0.62
N ALA A 29 15.18 -13.10 0.99
CA ALA A 29 14.32 -12.17 0.27
C ALA A 29 14.78 -11.99 -1.19
N VAL A 30 16.07 -11.79 -1.43
CA VAL A 30 16.64 -11.70 -2.79
C VAL A 30 16.37 -12.97 -3.58
N THR A 31 16.52 -14.14 -2.97
CA THR A 31 16.28 -15.43 -3.64
C THR A 31 14.81 -15.59 -4.03
N ILE A 32 13.88 -15.25 -3.13
CA ILE A 32 12.44 -15.29 -3.39
C ILE A 32 12.06 -14.28 -4.48
N TYR A 33 12.59 -13.06 -4.44
CA TYR A 33 12.34 -12.06 -5.48
C TYR A 33 12.87 -12.48 -6.85
N LYS A 34 14.07 -13.09 -6.92
CA LYS A 34 14.58 -13.68 -8.17
C LYS A 34 13.66 -14.78 -8.69
N ALA A 35 13.22 -15.68 -7.81
CA ALA A 35 12.29 -16.76 -8.14
C ALA A 35 10.94 -16.22 -8.66
N PHE A 36 10.48 -15.09 -8.11
CA PHE A 36 9.29 -14.39 -8.57
C PHE A 36 9.48 -13.73 -9.94
N ILE A 37 10.57 -12.97 -10.15
CA ILE A 37 10.88 -12.32 -11.43
C ILE A 37 10.99 -13.36 -12.56
N THR A 38 11.71 -14.46 -12.33
CA THR A 38 11.85 -15.54 -13.34
C THR A 38 10.49 -16.06 -13.78
N ARG A 39 9.59 -16.35 -12.83
CA ARG A 39 8.24 -16.83 -13.14
C ARG A 39 7.39 -15.77 -13.83
N LEU A 40 7.55 -14.49 -13.50
CA LEU A 40 6.85 -13.43 -14.23
C LEU A 40 7.25 -13.44 -15.70
N TYR A 41 8.54 -13.54 -16.03
CA TYR A 41 8.98 -13.65 -17.42
C TYR A 41 8.43 -14.89 -18.13
N GLU A 42 8.39 -16.04 -17.45
CA GLU A 42 7.82 -17.27 -18.00
C GLU A 42 6.31 -17.18 -18.28
N ASN A 43 5.58 -16.39 -17.47
CA ASN A 43 4.12 -16.31 -17.53
C ASN A 43 3.61 -15.02 -18.20
N SER A 44 4.48 -14.16 -18.72
CA SER A 44 4.09 -12.90 -19.36
C SER A 44 4.87 -12.62 -20.64
N VAL A 45 4.32 -13.10 -21.76
CA VAL A 45 4.89 -12.86 -23.09
C VAL A 45 4.87 -11.36 -23.39
N GLY A 46 6.01 -10.81 -23.84
CA GLY A 46 6.13 -9.41 -24.28
C GLY A 46 6.45 -8.40 -23.17
N VAL A 47 6.28 -8.76 -21.90
CA VAL A 47 6.69 -7.94 -20.76
C VAL A 47 8.21 -7.85 -20.69
N ARG A 48 8.75 -6.66 -20.41
CA ARG A 48 10.20 -6.44 -20.26
C ARG A 48 10.50 -5.54 -19.07
N GLY A 49 11.79 -5.39 -18.76
CA GLY A 49 12.25 -4.42 -17.77
C GLY A 49 11.76 -4.72 -16.36
N ILE A 50 11.43 -5.99 -16.06
CA ILE A 50 11.03 -6.38 -14.71
C ILE A 50 12.23 -6.22 -13.79
N ARG A 51 12.15 -5.30 -12.84
CA ARG A 51 13.19 -5.05 -11.83
C ARG A 51 12.53 -4.81 -10.49
N ILE A 52 13.11 -5.36 -9.43
CA ILE A 52 12.67 -5.14 -8.05
C ILE A 52 13.79 -4.44 -7.30
N ASP A 53 13.52 -3.23 -6.83
CA ASP A 53 14.37 -2.52 -5.90
C ASP A 53 13.91 -2.88 -4.49
N MET A 54 14.79 -3.50 -3.70
CA MET A 54 14.48 -4.02 -2.37
C MET A 54 15.08 -3.10 -1.30
N GLU A 55 14.28 -2.76 -0.29
CA GLU A 55 14.72 -2.06 0.91
C GLU A 55 15.38 -3.03 1.90
N ASP A 56 16.22 -2.50 2.80
CA ASP A 56 16.89 -3.32 3.83
C ASP A 56 15.84 -3.99 4.73
N PRO A 57 15.92 -5.32 4.96
CA PRO A 57 14.94 -6.02 5.78
C PRO A 57 14.99 -5.57 7.24
N GLU A 58 13.81 -5.29 7.81
CA GLU A 58 13.67 -4.92 9.22
C GLU A 58 13.02 -6.05 10.01
N GLU A 59 13.56 -6.35 11.19
CA GLU A 59 12.94 -7.32 12.09
C GLU A 59 11.61 -6.78 12.64
N ARG A 60 10.60 -7.64 12.65
CA ARG A 60 9.31 -7.32 13.22
C ARG A 60 9.35 -7.38 14.74
N LYS A 61 8.99 -6.26 15.36
CA LYS A 61 8.89 -6.13 16.83
C LYS A 61 7.83 -7.04 17.43
N ASP A 62 6.77 -7.33 16.68
CA ASP A 62 5.64 -8.15 17.10
C ASP A 62 5.81 -9.65 16.80
N LEU A 63 6.79 -10.01 15.98
CA LEU A 63 7.08 -11.39 15.61
C LEU A 63 8.60 -11.61 15.50
N PRO A 64 9.29 -11.94 16.61
CA PRO A 64 10.73 -12.18 16.61
C PRO A 64 11.16 -13.26 15.60
N GLY A 65 12.26 -13.02 14.90
CA GLY A 65 12.75 -13.88 13.81
C GLY A 65 11.96 -13.79 12.50
N ALA A 66 11.01 -12.87 12.40
CA ALA A 66 10.35 -12.51 11.14
C ALA A 66 10.83 -11.14 10.65
N TRP A 67 11.31 -11.10 9.41
CA TRP A 67 11.94 -9.95 8.81
C TRP A 67 11.12 -9.46 7.63
N LYS A 68 10.72 -8.19 7.67
CA LYS A 68 9.95 -7.55 6.62
C LYS A 68 10.90 -6.96 5.59
N ALA A 69 10.82 -7.45 4.37
CA ALA A 69 11.51 -6.91 3.19
C ALA A 69 10.50 -6.33 2.21
N VAL A 70 10.65 -5.04 1.87
CA VAL A 70 9.76 -4.35 0.93
C VAL A 70 10.46 -4.24 -0.42
N GLY A 71 9.79 -4.70 -1.47
CA GLY A 71 10.27 -4.64 -2.84
C GLY A 71 9.38 -3.74 -3.70
N THR A 72 9.99 -2.81 -4.43
CA THR A 72 9.30 -2.01 -5.45
C THR A 72 9.63 -2.58 -6.82
N MET A 73 8.64 -3.21 -7.46
CA MET A 73 8.77 -3.75 -8.80
C MET A 73 8.35 -2.75 -9.86
N ARG A 74 9.15 -2.61 -10.91
CA ARG A 74 8.80 -1.94 -12.15
C ARG A 74 8.74 -2.96 -13.28
N ALA A 75 7.85 -2.75 -14.23
CA ALA A 75 7.77 -3.57 -15.44
C ALA A 75 7.16 -2.76 -16.59
N GLU A 76 7.67 -2.98 -17.79
CA GLU A 76 7.08 -2.51 -19.04
C GLU A 76 6.21 -3.61 -19.63
N ILE A 77 4.91 -3.38 -19.63
CA ILE A 77 3.95 -4.32 -20.21
C ILE A 77 3.51 -3.81 -21.58
N PRO A 78 3.26 -4.71 -22.56
CA PRO A 78 2.69 -4.28 -23.82
C PRO A 78 1.23 -3.88 -23.64
N ASP A 79 0.78 -2.91 -24.44
CA ASP A 79 -0.61 -2.41 -24.45
C ASP A 79 -1.63 -3.45 -24.95
N ASP A 80 -1.18 -4.55 -25.55
CA ASP A 80 -1.98 -5.68 -26.00
C ASP A 80 -1.90 -6.93 -25.09
N LEU A 81 -1.34 -6.81 -23.88
CA LEU A 81 -1.26 -7.91 -22.93
C LEU A 81 -2.67 -8.42 -22.57
N GLN A 82 -2.94 -9.70 -22.84
CA GLN A 82 -4.25 -10.30 -22.57
C GLN A 82 -4.16 -11.53 -21.67
N VAL A 83 -5.10 -11.62 -20.73
CA VAL A 83 -5.38 -12.80 -19.90
C VAL A 83 -6.89 -12.96 -19.83
N LEU A 84 -7.37 -14.21 -19.79
CA LEU A 84 -8.79 -14.49 -19.69
C LEU A 84 -9.41 -13.80 -18.47
N GLY A 85 -10.44 -12.99 -18.69
CA GLY A 85 -11.17 -12.27 -17.64
C GLY A 85 -10.57 -10.91 -17.24
N ALA A 86 -9.58 -10.40 -17.97
CA ALA A 86 -9.06 -9.05 -17.80
C ALA A 86 -9.69 -8.08 -18.81
N ASP A 87 -10.14 -6.91 -18.34
CA ASP A 87 -10.75 -5.87 -19.18
C ASP A 87 -9.73 -5.06 -19.98
N ASN A 88 -8.47 -5.05 -19.55
CA ASN A 88 -7.37 -4.34 -20.19
C ASN A 88 -6.01 -4.94 -19.78
N SER A 89 -4.94 -4.44 -20.40
CA SER A 89 -3.56 -4.91 -20.22
C SER A 89 -3.02 -4.72 -18.80
N LEU A 90 -3.47 -3.69 -18.08
CA LEU A 90 -3.10 -3.50 -16.67
C LEU A 90 -3.76 -4.54 -15.77
N ASP A 91 -5.03 -4.88 -16.03
CA ASP A 91 -5.74 -5.93 -15.29
C ASP A 91 -5.20 -7.32 -15.62
N ALA A 92 -4.79 -7.55 -16.88
CA ALA A 92 -4.09 -8.76 -17.29
C ALA A 92 -2.76 -8.90 -16.53
N TRP A 93 -2.00 -7.81 -16.43
CA TRP A 93 -0.76 -7.79 -15.66
C TRP A 93 -0.98 -8.02 -14.16
N ARG A 94 -2.00 -7.38 -13.56
CA ARG A 94 -2.38 -7.60 -12.16
C ARG A 94 -2.73 -9.07 -11.89
N ALA A 95 -3.45 -9.71 -12.81
CA ALA A 95 -3.81 -11.12 -12.69
C ALA A 95 -2.56 -12.04 -12.74
N ILE A 96 -1.63 -11.78 -13.65
CA ILE A 96 -0.35 -12.52 -13.74
C ILE A 96 0.48 -12.34 -12.47
N VAL A 97 0.66 -11.10 -12.01
CA VAL A 97 1.42 -10.77 -10.80
C VAL A 97 0.85 -11.48 -9.58
N ARG A 98 -0.47 -11.40 -9.36
CA ARG A 98 -1.15 -12.03 -8.22
C ARG A 98 -1.05 -13.55 -8.25
N SER A 99 -1.33 -14.17 -9.40
CA SER A 99 -1.28 -15.62 -9.55
C SER A 99 0.14 -16.17 -9.39
N THR A 100 1.14 -15.47 -9.95
CA THR A 100 2.56 -15.82 -9.81
C THR A 100 3.01 -15.70 -8.37
N TRP A 101 2.62 -14.63 -7.67
CA TRP A 101 2.96 -14.44 -6.26
C TRP A 101 2.32 -15.49 -5.36
N ALA A 102 1.05 -15.83 -5.61
CA ALA A 102 0.37 -16.89 -4.89
C ALA A 102 1.06 -18.26 -5.07
N ARG A 103 1.72 -18.51 -6.21
CA ARG A 103 2.53 -19.72 -6.43
C ARG A 103 3.83 -19.66 -5.65
N VAL A 104 4.59 -18.56 -5.78
CA VAL A 104 5.87 -18.38 -5.08
C VAL A 104 5.68 -18.48 -3.56
N THR A 105 4.68 -17.81 -3.01
CA THR A 105 4.43 -17.84 -1.56
C THR A 105 3.99 -19.21 -1.03
N ARG A 106 3.44 -20.08 -1.88
CA ARG A 106 3.14 -21.48 -1.51
C ARG A 106 4.39 -22.35 -1.54
N GLU A 107 5.22 -22.19 -2.56
CA GLU A 107 6.47 -22.95 -2.70
C GLU A 107 7.47 -22.65 -1.58
N TRP A 108 7.50 -21.39 -1.13
CA TRP A 108 8.42 -20.91 -0.10
C TRP A 108 7.78 -20.83 1.29
N GLU A 109 6.64 -21.49 1.53
CA GLU A 109 5.84 -21.32 2.76
C GLU A 109 6.60 -21.57 4.07
N ARG A 110 7.67 -22.37 4.03
CA ARG A 110 8.55 -22.65 5.18
C ARG A 110 9.46 -21.47 5.51
N ASP A 111 9.84 -20.72 4.50
CA ASP A 111 10.81 -19.64 4.55
C ASP A 111 10.18 -18.27 4.77
N LEU A 112 8.85 -18.17 4.67
CA LEU A 112 8.08 -16.93 4.78
C LEU A 112 6.91 -17.00 5.76
N VAL A 113 6.43 -15.83 6.17
CA VAL A 113 5.18 -15.65 6.89
C VAL A 113 4.12 -15.26 5.86
N ARG A 114 3.36 -16.25 5.40
CA ARG A 114 2.47 -16.11 4.23
C ARG A 114 1.34 -15.10 4.45
N ALA A 115 0.77 -15.09 5.64
CA ALA A 115 -0.26 -14.12 6.01
C ALA A 115 0.22 -12.67 5.89
N GLU A 116 1.53 -12.44 6.05
CA GLU A 116 2.17 -11.13 6.06
C GLU A 116 2.93 -10.84 4.75
N SER A 117 2.78 -11.69 3.73
CA SER A 117 3.49 -11.57 2.45
C SER A 117 2.49 -11.36 1.31
N TYR A 118 2.34 -10.11 0.86
CA TYR A 118 1.30 -9.70 -0.09
C TYR A 118 1.80 -8.70 -1.13
N ILE A 119 1.03 -8.56 -2.22
CA ILE A 119 1.29 -7.58 -3.27
C ILE A 119 0.24 -6.47 -3.22
N ALA A 120 0.71 -5.23 -3.21
CA ALA A 120 -0.15 -4.07 -3.40
C ALA A 120 -0.57 -3.91 -4.87
N LEU A 121 -1.67 -3.19 -5.11
CA LEU A 121 -2.20 -2.97 -6.45
C LEU A 121 -1.14 -2.41 -7.41
N THR A 122 -0.90 -3.12 -8.51
CA THR A 122 -0.08 -2.62 -9.62
C THR A 122 -0.78 -1.41 -10.26
N ARG A 123 -0.03 -0.33 -10.46
CA ARG A 123 -0.52 0.90 -11.11
C ARG A 123 0.33 1.27 -12.32
N ARG A 124 -0.24 2.05 -13.24
CA ARG A 124 0.55 2.70 -14.31
C ARG A 124 1.52 3.69 -13.67
N ALA A 125 2.77 3.68 -14.12
CA ALA A 125 3.80 4.62 -13.71
C ALA A 125 3.84 5.79 -14.70
N VAL A 126 4.06 7.00 -14.21
CA VAL A 126 4.10 8.22 -15.03
C VAL A 126 5.57 8.61 -15.30
N PRO A 127 5.96 8.90 -16.55
CA PRO A 127 7.31 9.40 -16.85
C PRO A 127 7.60 10.68 -16.06
N GLY A 128 8.69 10.69 -15.27
CA GLY A 128 9.02 11.80 -14.37
C GLY A 128 8.74 11.55 -12.88
N GLU A 129 8.12 10.42 -12.50
CA GLU A 129 8.02 9.98 -11.09
C GLU A 129 9.39 9.62 -10.48
N GLU A 130 10.40 9.34 -11.31
CA GLU A 130 11.75 8.93 -10.87
C GLU A 130 12.49 10.02 -10.08
N ALA A 131 12.34 11.30 -10.46
CA ALA A 131 12.98 12.40 -9.75
C ALA A 131 12.30 12.76 -8.41
N ALA A 132 11.07 12.30 -8.17
CA ALA A 132 10.31 12.61 -6.96
C ALA A 132 10.32 11.47 -5.92
N GLN A 133 10.91 10.32 -6.24
CA GLN A 133 10.85 9.12 -5.36
C GLN A 133 12.23 8.60 -4.91
N GLU A 134 13.34 9.16 -5.37
CA GLU A 134 14.69 8.88 -4.84
C GLU A 134 15.06 9.76 -3.61
N SER A 135 14.10 10.48 -3.02
CA SER A 135 14.23 11.12 -1.71
C SER A 135 13.12 10.67 -0.73
N LYS A 136 13.24 9.44 -0.23
CA LYS A 136 12.82 9.11 1.14
C LYS A 136 14.10 8.72 1.90
N ALA A 137 15.08 9.60 2.03
CA ALA A 137 15.15 10.45 3.22
C ALA A 137 14.68 11.89 2.98
N ASP A 138 13.82 12.35 3.89
CA ASP A 138 13.48 13.74 4.20
C ASP A 138 13.55 14.79 3.08
N ALA A 139 12.45 14.95 2.34
CA ALA A 139 11.87 16.28 2.23
C ALA A 139 10.86 16.39 3.38
N PRO A 140 10.74 17.53 4.08
CA PRO A 140 9.94 17.63 5.29
C PRO A 140 8.49 17.36 4.92
N LYS A 141 8.06 16.09 5.05
CA LYS A 141 6.65 15.77 5.10
C LYS A 141 6.15 16.61 6.24
N LYS A 142 5.19 17.49 5.97
CA LYS A 142 4.57 18.26 7.04
C LYS A 142 3.86 17.22 7.91
N LEU A 143 4.57 16.79 8.94
CA LEU A 143 4.08 15.83 9.91
C LEU A 143 3.08 16.59 10.74
N ILE A 144 1.86 16.09 10.70
CA ILE A 144 0.74 16.72 11.33
C ILE A 144 0.46 15.92 12.60
N PRO A 145 0.58 16.56 13.77
CA PRO A 145 0.25 15.90 15.02
C PRO A 145 -1.26 15.65 15.03
N ILE A 146 -1.64 14.41 15.28
CA ILE A 146 -3.02 14.00 15.47
C ILE A 146 -3.17 13.26 16.77
N THR A 147 -4.28 13.55 17.44
CA THR A 147 -4.70 12.87 18.67
C THR A 147 -5.85 11.94 18.33
N VAL A 148 -5.68 10.65 18.58
CA VAL A 148 -6.66 9.61 18.27
C VAL A 148 -7.12 8.97 19.57
N HIS A 149 -8.42 9.05 19.85
CA HIS A 149 -9.05 8.34 20.96
C HIS A 149 -9.63 7.03 20.45
N LEU A 150 -9.04 5.92 20.86
CA LEU A 150 -9.47 4.56 20.50
C LEU A 150 -9.72 3.75 21.75
N GLN A 151 -10.93 3.21 21.89
CA GLN A 151 -11.27 2.27 22.97
C GLN A 151 -10.94 2.81 24.38
N GLY A 152 -11.04 4.13 24.59
CA GLY A 152 -10.71 4.79 25.86
C GLY A 152 -9.22 5.09 26.07
N GLN A 153 -8.36 4.81 25.11
CA GLN A 153 -6.94 5.19 25.10
C GLN A 153 -6.69 6.37 24.14
N THR A 154 -5.84 7.30 24.56
CA THR A 154 -5.43 8.45 23.75
C THR A 154 -4.06 8.20 23.16
N HIS A 155 -3.95 8.29 21.83
CA HIS A 155 -2.70 8.14 21.09
C HIS A 155 -2.36 9.47 20.41
N SER A 156 -1.14 9.97 20.65
CA SER A 156 -0.60 11.11 19.91
C SER A 156 0.36 10.57 18.85
N ILE A 157 0.02 10.76 17.59
CA ILE A 157 0.84 10.30 16.46
C ILE A 157 1.04 11.43 15.46
N GLU A 158 2.06 11.28 14.63
CA GLU A 158 2.35 12.22 13.56
C GLU A 158 2.14 11.56 12.21
N VAL A 159 1.24 12.10 11.40
CA VAL A 159 0.95 11.54 10.08
C VAL A 159 1.31 12.51 8.95
N PRO A 160 1.74 12.01 7.79
CA PRO A 160 1.98 12.85 6.62
C PRO A 160 0.70 13.53 6.13
N ASP A 161 0.80 14.77 5.69
CA ASP A 161 -0.32 15.53 5.09
C ASP A 161 -0.75 14.99 3.70
N THR A 162 -0.01 14.02 3.17
CA THR A 162 -0.30 13.30 1.91
C THR A 162 -1.18 12.08 2.11
N ASP A 163 -1.27 11.57 3.33
CA ASP A 163 -1.91 10.29 3.60
C ASP A 163 -3.36 10.51 4.07
N THR A 164 -4.19 9.49 3.87
CA THR A 164 -5.52 9.51 4.45
C THR A 164 -5.40 9.38 5.97
N LEU A 165 -6.37 9.92 6.70
CA LEU A 165 -6.43 9.84 8.14
C LEU A 165 -6.41 8.37 8.61
N LEU A 166 -7.07 7.49 7.87
CA LEU A 166 -7.04 6.05 8.12
C LEU A 166 -5.64 5.46 7.91
N ASP A 167 -5.04 5.69 6.73
CA ASP A 167 -3.74 5.09 6.41
C ASP A 167 -2.64 5.59 7.34
N GLY A 168 -2.63 6.90 7.67
CA GLY A 168 -1.70 7.46 8.63
C GLY A 168 -1.83 6.84 10.03
N CYS A 169 -3.05 6.53 10.48
CA CYS A 169 -3.27 5.84 11.74
C CYS A 169 -2.80 4.37 11.69
N LEU A 170 -3.14 3.64 10.62
CA LEU A 170 -2.75 2.25 10.43
C LEU A 170 -1.23 2.07 10.32
N ASP A 171 -0.55 2.99 9.64
CA ASP A 171 0.92 2.98 9.49
C ASP A 171 1.64 3.19 10.84
N LYS A 172 0.96 3.82 11.80
CA LYS A 172 1.43 3.97 13.19
C LYS A 172 1.00 2.81 14.10
N GLY A 173 0.38 1.77 13.54
CA GLY A 173 -0.05 0.58 14.25
C GLY A 173 -1.32 0.76 15.07
N LEU A 174 -2.09 1.84 14.84
CA LEU A 174 -3.37 2.03 15.52
C LEU A 174 -4.41 1.06 14.95
N PRO A 175 -5.18 0.34 15.80
CA PRO A 175 -6.16 -0.63 15.35
C PRO A 175 -7.47 0.05 14.92
N MET A 176 -7.40 0.94 13.93
CA MET A 176 -8.57 1.59 13.36
C MET A 176 -9.48 0.55 12.71
N LYS A 177 -10.79 0.68 12.91
CA LYS A 177 -11.79 -0.12 12.20
C LYS A 177 -11.88 0.36 10.76
N PHE A 178 -11.81 -0.56 9.80
CA PHE A 178 -12.04 -0.30 8.38
C PHE A 178 -12.37 -1.59 7.62
N GLN A 179 -12.94 -1.44 6.42
CA GLN A 179 -13.19 -2.57 5.52
C GLN A 179 -12.85 -2.24 4.06
N CYS A 180 -13.55 -1.29 3.42
CA CYS A 180 -13.46 -1.10 1.97
C CYS A 180 -12.38 -0.12 1.49
N LYS A 181 -12.02 0.87 2.31
CA LYS A 181 -11.17 2.03 1.96
C LYS A 181 -11.62 2.84 0.72
N ALA A 182 -12.83 2.61 0.23
CA ALA A 182 -13.35 3.19 -1.01
C ALA A 182 -14.55 4.15 -0.80
N GLY A 183 -14.90 4.46 0.45
CA GLY A 183 -16.03 5.35 0.75
C GLY A 183 -17.41 4.73 0.51
N VAL A 184 -17.49 3.41 0.30
CA VAL A 184 -18.73 2.66 0.06
C VAL A 184 -19.26 1.92 1.30
N CYS A 185 -18.57 2.04 2.44
CA CYS A 185 -19.03 1.56 3.76
C CYS A 185 -18.63 2.56 4.85
N ASP A 186 -19.12 2.37 6.08
CA ASP A 186 -18.92 3.30 7.20
C ASP A 186 -18.12 2.74 8.38
N GLU A 187 -17.50 1.55 8.28
CA GLU A 187 -16.61 1.01 9.33
C GLU A 187 -15.47 1.96 9.72
N CYS A 188 -14.96 2.74 8.76
CA CYS A 188 -13.89 3.72 8.98
C CYS A 188 -14.38 5.08 9.49
N LYS A 189 -15.65 5.17 9.87
CA LYS A 189 -16.25 6.38 10.43
C LYS A 189 -15.52 6.78 11.71
N VAL A 190 -15.21 8.06 11.80
CA VAL A 190 -14.60 8.70 12.96
C VAL A 190 -15.36 9.97 13.28
N ARG A 191 -15.35 10.38 14.54
CA ARG A 191 -15.84 11.69 14.96
C ARG A 191 -14.67 12.64 15.13
N VAL A 192 -14.69 13.77 14.45
CA VAL A 192 -13.69 14.83 14.64
C VAL A 192 -14.09 15.68 15.83
N LEU A 193 -13.25 15.66 16.87
CA LEU A 193 -13.43 16.44 18.10
C LEU A 193 -12.86 17.86 17.95
N LYS A 194 -11.72 17.99 17.24
CA LYS A 194 -11.07 19.29 16.94
C LYS A 194 -10.35 19.25 15.59
N GLY A 195 -10.19 20.43 14.98
CA GLY A 195 -9.45 20.59 13.71
C GLY A 195 -10.30 20.32 12.46
N MET A 196 -11.61 20.53 12.53
CA MET A 196 -12.53 20.35 11.39
C MET A 196 -12.09 21.18 10.17
N GLU A 197 -11.56 22.38 10.42
CA GLU A 197 -11.04 23.34 9.45
C GLU A 197 -9.79 22.86 8.70
N PHE A 198 -9.11 21.84 9.22
CA PHE A 198 -7.91 21.27 8.61
C PHE A 198 -8.20 20.08 7.69
N LEU A 199 -9.47 19.73 7.52
CA LEU A 199 -9.91 18.64 6.67
C LEU A 199 -10.56 19.23 5.43
N PRO A 200 -10.43 18.58 4.26
CA PRO A 200 -11.16 19.00 3.07
C PRO A 200 -12.67 18.94 3.31
N PRO A 201 -13.46 19.71 2.53
CA PRO A 201 -14.91 19.55 2.51
C PRO A 201 -15.30 18.08 2.28
N PRO A 202 -16.43 17.63 2.87
CA PRO A 202 -16.96 16.29 2.62
C PRO A 202 -17.11 16.02 1.13
N ASN A 203 -16.54 14.91 0.66
CA ASN A 203 -16.68 14.51 -0.73
C ASN A 203 -18.02 13.76 -0.97
N GLU A 204 -18.33 13.45 -2.23
CA GLU A 204 -19.57 12.76 -2.59
C GLU A 204 -19.73 11.40 -1.89
N ALA A 205 -18.64 10.64 -1.73
CA ALA A 205 -18.69 9.34 -1.06
C ALA A 205 -19.04 9.49 0.43
N GLU A 206 -18.44 10.45 1.12
CA GLU A 206 -18.78 10.78 2.50
C GLU A 206 -20.24 11.24 2.63
N MET A 207 -20.70 12.08 1.70
CA MET A 207 -22.06 12.61 1.72
C MET A 207 -23.11 11.53 1.44
N ASN A 208 -22.82 10.62 0.50
CA ASN A 208 -23.69 9.49 0.18
C ASN A 208 -23.76 8.48 1.33
N MET A 209 -22.66 8.27 2.06
CA MET A 209 -22.57 7.24 3.10
C MET A 209 -23.05 7.74 4.48
N LEU A 210 -22.67 8.95 4.87
CA LEU A 210 -22.97 9.51 6.19
C LEU A 210 -24.21 10.42 6.17
N GLY A 211 -24.53 11.02 5.03
CA GLY A 211 -25.56 12.03 4.92
C GLY A 211 -25.22 13.34 5.65
N GLU A 212 -25.97 14.40 5.35
CA GLU A 212 -25.65 15.73 5.91
C GLU A 212 -25.71 15.80 7.43
N ALA A 213 -26.62 15.04 8.04
CA ALA A 213 -26.88 15.09 9.47
C ALA A 213 -25.67 14.62 10.28
N LEU A 214 -25.02 13.52 9.88
CA LEU A 214 -23.83 13.01 10.57
C LEU A 214 -22.59 13.86 10.25
N ILE A 215 -22.45 14.33 9.01
CA ILE A 215 -21.39 15.27 8.64
C ILE A 215 -21.45 16.53 9.51
N LYS A 216 -22.65 17.11 9.72
CA LYS A 216 -22.86 18.28 10.59
C LYS A 216 -22.56 17.99 12.07
N GLN A 217 -22.65 16.73 12.50
CA GLN A 217 -22.27 16.28 13.85
C GLN A 217 -20.76 16.02 13.99
N GLY A 218 -19.97 16.24 12.93
CA GLY A 218 -18.52 16.06 12.93
C GLY A 218 -18.06 14.65 12.58
N TYR A 219 -18.94 13.78 12.08
CA TYR A 219 -18.54 12.47 11.58
C TYR A 219 -17.92 12.58 10.19
N ARG A 220 -16.85 11.83 9.95
CA ARG A 220 -16.12 11.75 8.68
C ARG A 220 -15.73 10.31 8.38
N LEU A 221 -15.47 9.99 7.12
CA LEU A 221 -14.87 8.70 6.75
C LEU A 221 -13.35 8.85 6.73
N SER A 222 -12.65 8.28 7.70
CA SER A 222 -11.18 8.44 7.81
C SER A 222 -10.43 7.94 6.56
N CYS A 223 -10.98 7.02 5.78
CA CYS A 223 -10.38 6.56 4.51
C CYS A 223 -10.50 7.54 3.34
N GLN A 224 -11.36 8.57 3.44
CA GLN A 224 -11.62 9.52 2.36
C GLN A 224 -10.98 10.89 2.61
N VAL A 225 -10.34 11.04 3.77
CA VAL A 225 -10.03 12.34 4.33
C VAL A 225 -8.54 12.45 4.53
N THR A 226 -7.94 13.52 3.99
CA THR A 226 -6.55 13.91 4.26
C THR A 226 -6.53 15.06 5.26
N ILE A 227 -5.42 15.24 5.98
CA ILE A 227 -5.30 16.30 6.99
C ILE A 227 -4.26 17.34 6.57
N LYS A 228 -4.53 18.62 6.86
CA LYS A 228 -3.66 19.76 6.54
C LYS A 228 -3.16 20.55 7.76
N GLY A 229 -3.65 20.19 8.95
CA GLY A 229 -3.23 20.70 10.26
C GLY A 229 -3.74 19.80 11.40
N PRO A 230 -3.41 20.12 12.66
CA PRO A 230 -3.64 19.22 13.79
C PRO A 230 -5.11 18.86 13.97
N VAL A 231 -5.41 17.56 14.13
CA VAL A 231 -6.77 17.09 14.37
C VAL A 231 -6.85 16.17 15.58
N GLU A 232 -7.99 16.21 16.26
CA GLU A 232 -8.33 15.30 17.35
C GLU A 232 -9.56 14.50 16.93
N ILE A 233 -9.48 13.18 16.95
CA ILE A 233 -10.53 12.29 16.46
C ILE A 233 -10.83 11.16 17.45
N GLU A 234 -12.02 10.59 17.34
CA GLU A 234 -12.49 9.46 18.14
C GLU A 234 -13.11 8.39 17.25
N GLN A 235 -12.81 7.12 17.54
CA GLN A 235 -13.42 5.95 16.89
C GLN A 235 -13.81 4.85 17.89
#